data_AF-A0A536LTS7-F1
#
_entry.id   AF-A0A536LTS7-F1
#
_cell.length_a   1.000
_cell.length_b   1.000
_cell.length_c   1.000
_cell.angle_alpha   90.00
_cell.angle_beta   90.00
_cell.angle_gamma   90.00
#
_symmetry.space_group_name_H-M   'P 1'
#
loop_
_entity.id
_entity.type
_entity.pdbx_description
1 polymer ?
#
loop_
_entity_poly.entity_id
_entity_poly.type
_entity_poly.pdbx_seq_one_letter_code
_entity_poly.pdbx_strand_id
1 'polypeptide(L)'
;MLERKWPEKYNPAGHLTWAGRLYGRGLTEALTWRRGHIYHGTWGRAPFQSLYQPAVGLLAGLSLMPEWYLLIVALGGLSGLGMLWTPLFWAMPLLTLAVAAPLVQALTSAARASAAAPRSRGVRVTLLTALLHLLQPLARLCGRLRHGLTPWRRRRRGSWAFPRPRLFTIWSEGWRAHSEWLRSLEALLRADGAPVLRGGDFDRWDLEVRGGMLGSSRLRMVIEEHGAGRQFARIRWWPRCSSAALVLPVVFAMLAAIAALDRAWTPTVLLGMIAALLLLRTLLECAAATDAVCQALERSGSKET
;
A
#
# COMPACT_ATOMS: atom_id res chain seq x y z
N MET A 1 15.84 7.67 2.59
CA MET A 1 16.34 8.77 3.46
C MET A 1 15.25 9.75 3.89
N LEU A 2 14.27 10.14 3.05
CA LEU A 2 13.15 11.02 3.46
C LEU A 2 11.99 10.31 4.16
N GLU A 3 11.64 9.09 3.74
CA GLU A 3 10.56 8.31 4.36
C GLU A 3 10.77 8.07 5.86
N ARG A 4 12.03 7.93 6.31
CA ARG A 4 12.33 7.79 7.74
C ARG A 4 11.93 9.03 8.55
N LYS A 5 11.98 10.21 7.92
CA LYS A 5 11.66 11.49 8.54
C LYS A 5 10.15 11.80 8.44
N TRP A 6 9.52 11.41 7.34
CA TRP A 6 8.11 11.73 7.03
C TRP A 6 7.33 10.50 6.55
N PRO A 7 7.16 9.45 7.38
CA PRO A 7 6.55 8.19 6.96
C PRO A 7 5.10 8.35 6.48
N GLU A 8 4.38 9.34 7.00
CA GLU A 8 2.98 9.64 6.65
C GLU A 8 2.78 10.15 5.23
N LYS A 9 3.85 10.62 4.56
CA LYS A 9 3.80 11.05 3.16
C LYS A 9 3.97 9.88 2.18
N TYR A 10 4.20 8.66 2.67
CA TYR A 10 4.52 7.49 1.85
C TYR A 10 3.47 6.37 1.99
N ASN A 11 3.14 5.74 0.86
CA ASN A 11 2.19 4.63 0.79
C ASN A 11 2.79 3.33 1.32
N PRO A 12 2.02 2.22 1.31
CA PRO A 12 2.52 0.97 1.83
C PRO A 12 3.79 0.40 1.21
N ALA A 13 3.91 0.56 -0.09
CA ALA A 13 5.09 0.17 -0.85
C ALA A 13 6.27 1.13 -0.67
N GLY A 14 6.09 2.34 -0.10
CA GLY A 14 7.16 3.33 0.09
C GLY A 14 7.24 4.38 -1.03
N HIS A 15 6.12 4.65 -1.70
CA HIS A 15 6.00 5.75 -2.68
C HIS A 15 5.39 6.98 -2.06
N LEU A 16 5.88 8.15 -2.47
CA LEU A 16 5.29 9.42 -2.06
C LEU A 16 3.83 9.51 -2.56
N THR A 17 2.90 9.67 -1.64
CA THR A 17 1.51 10.02 -1.96
C THR A 17 1.44 11.54 -2.09
N TRP A 18 1.46 12.03 -3.32
CA TRP A 18 1.28 13.45 -3.60
C TRP A 18 -0.16 13.71 -4.05
N ALA A 19 -0.84 14.62 -3.34
CA ALA A 19 -2.25 14.94 -3.57
C ALA A 19 -2.47 16.26 -4.35
N GLY A 20 -1.40 16.93 -4.76
CA GLY A 20 -1.53 18.16 -5.56
C GLY A 20 -1.85 17.87 -7.03
N ARG A 21 -2.14 18.93 -7.79
CA ARG A 21 -2.06 18.93 -9.26
C ARG A 21 -0.96 19.89 -9.67
N LEU A 22 -0.11 19.51 -10.62
CA LEU A 22 0.78 20.47 -11.26
C LEU A 22 -0.11 21.25 -12.23
N TYR A 23 -0.06 22.59 -12.16
CA TYR A 23 -0.75 23.46 -13.11
C TYR A 23 -0.06 23.28 -14.47
N GLY A 24 -0.53 22.31 -15.25
CA GLY A 24 0.02 21.95 -16.55
C GLY A 24 -0.93 21.04 -17.33
N ARG A 25 -0.95 21.18 -18.66
CA ARG A 25 -1.71 20.30 -19.55
C ARG A 25 -0.98 18.97 -19.69
N GLY A 26 -1.25 18.04 -18.80
CA GLY A 26 -0.75 16.68 -18.96
C GLY A 26 -0.77 15.88 -17.67
N LEU A 27 -1.87 15.16 -17.46
CA LEU A 27 -1.86 13.79 -16.93
C LEU A 27 -3.27 13.22 -17.12
N THR A 28 -3.33 12.22 -18.01
CA THR A 28 -4.38 11.21 -18.21
C THR A 28 -5.60 11.32 -17.30
N GLU A 29 -6.73 11.76 -17.84
CA GLU A 29 -8.03 11.51 -17.20
C GLU A 29 -8.25 10.00 -17.15
N ALA A 30 -8.16 9.41 -15.97
CA ALA A 30 -8.59 8.03 -15.78
C ALA A 30 -10.11 7.99 -15.86
N LEU A 31 -10.67 7.04 -16.62
CA LEU A 31 -12.09 6.70 -16.60
C LEU A 31 -12.52 6.45 -15.14
N THR A 32 -13.14 7.44 -14.51
CA THR A 32 -13.59 7.34 -13.13
C THR A 32 -15.07 6.98 -13.14
N TRP A 33 -15.34 5.68 -13.12
CA TRP A 33 -16.66 5.18 -12.75
C TRP A 33 -16.79 5.31 -11.23
N ARG A 34 -17.30 6.43 -10.71
CA ARG A 34 -17.54 6.55 -9.26
C ARG A 34 -18.84 7.23 -8.87
N ARG A 35 -19.53 6.54 -7.96
CA ARG A 35 -20.61 7.03 -7.07
C ARG A 35 -20.13 8.27 -6.31
N GLY A 36 -21.03 9.22 -6.08
CA GLY A 36 -20.77 10.41 -5.27
C GLY A 36 -20.27 10.02 -3.86
N HIS A 37 -19.12 10.58 -3.47
CA HIS A 37 -18.61 10.52 -2.11
C HIS A 37 -18.69 11.94 -1.52
N ILE A 38 -19.16 12.05 -0.28
CA ILE A 38 -19.24 13.33 0.42
C ILE A 38 -17.85 13.71 0.91
N TYR A 39 -17.42 14.94 0.64
CA TYR A 39 -16.20 15.50 1.21
C TYR A 39 -16.48 15.90 2.67
N HIS A 40 -15.72 15.32 3.58
CA HIS A 40 -15.81 15.60 5.02
C HIS A 40 -14.58 16.37 5.53
N GLY A 41 -13.50 16.43 4.72
CA GLY A 41 -12.20 16.91 5.19
C GLY A 41 -11.56 15.94 6.18
N THR A 42 -10.26 16.05 6.36
CA THR A 42 -9.53 15.24 7.34
C THR A 42 -10.16 15.39 8.73
N TRP A 43 -10.62 14.28 9.31
CA TRP A 43 -11.35 14.21 10.59
C TRP A 43 -12.63 15.04 10.68
N GLY A 44 -13.37 15.16 9.57
CA GLY A 44 -14.65 15.87 9.56
C GLY A 44 -14.53 17.39 9.69
N ARG A 45 -13.33 17.94 9.44
CA ARG A 45 -13.03 19.37 9.65
C ARG A 45 -13.46 20.27 8.50
N ALA A 46 -14.00 19.75 7.40
CA ALA A 46 -14.44 20.58 6.29
C ALA A 46 -15.88 21.08 6.48
N PRO A 47 -16.10 22.39 6.66
CA PRO A 47 -17.46 22.94 6.73
C PRO A 47 -18.16 22.99 5.35
N PHE A 48 -17.41 22.92 4.25
CA PHE A 48 -17.92 23.04 2.88
C PHE A 48 -17.37 21.94 1.97
N GLN A 49 -18.10 21.61 0.89
CA GLN A 49 -17.67 20.63 -0.11
C GLN A 49 -16.49 21.14 -0.94
N SER A 50 -15.53 20.27 -1.24
CA SER A 50 -14.38 20.63 -2.08
C SER A 50 -14.79 20.78 -3.54
N LEU A 51 -14.42 21.91 -4.15
CA LEU A 51 -14.52 22.10 -5.61
C LEU A 51 -13.49 21.26 -6.39
N TYR A 52 -12.38 20.88 -5.73
CA TYR A 52 -11.31 20.10 -6.35
C TYR A 52 -11.60 18.59 -6.29
N GLN A 53 -11.46 17.94 -7.44
CA GLN A 53 -11.58 16.49 -7.55
C GLN A 53 -10.27 15.78 -7.18
N PRO A 54 -10.34 14.56 -6.60
CA PRO A 54 -9.17 13.80 -6.18
C PRO A 54 -8.16 13.53 -7.30
N ALA A 55 -6.90 13.29 -6.92
CA ALA A 55 -5.81 12.97 -7.84
C ALA A 55 -6.06 11.64 -8.59
N VAL A 56 -5.60 11.61 -9.85
CA VAL A 56 -5.81 10.56 -10.85
C VAL A 56 -5.27 9.18 -10.42
N GLY A 57 -5.91 8.12 -10.96
CA GLY A 57 -5.77 6.72 -10.57
C GLY A 57 -4.40 6.06 -10.76
N LEU A 58 -4.07 5.21 -9.78
CA LEU A 58 -2.88 4.36 -9.65
C LEU A 58 -2.46 3.60 -10.92
N LEU A 59 -3.41 3.20 -11.78
CA LEU A 59 -3.17 2.31 -12.92
C LEU A 59 -2.24 2.93 -13.97
N ALA A 60 -2.33 4.24 -14.22
CA ALA A 60 -1.49 4.94 -15.19
C ALA A 60 -0.02 5.07 -14.73
N GLY A 61 0.25 4.89 -13.43
CA GLY A 61 1.58 4.98 -12.84
C GLY A 61 2.26 3.63 -12.60
N LEU A 62 1.57 2.50 -12.76
CA LEU A 62 2.10 1.18 -12.33
C LEU A 62 3.35 0.76 -13.08
N SER A 63 3.41 0.97 -14.41
CA SER A 63 4.58 0.64 -15.23
C SER A 63 5.81 1.50 -14.91
N LEU A 64 5.57 2.67 -14.29
CA LEU A 64 6.62 3.61 -13.87
C LEU A 64 7.17 3.29 -12.48
N MET A 65 6.54 2.37 -11.75
CA MET A 65 6.99 1.97 -10.41
C MET A 65 8.18 1.02 -10.54
N PRO A 66 9.26 1.20 -9.76
CA PRO A 66 10.39 0.26 -9.71
C PRO A 66 9.96 -1.19 -9.43
N GLU A 67 8.87 -1.36 -8.68
CA GLU A 67 8.24 -2.64 -8.34
C GLU A 67 7.75 -3.43 -9.56
N TRP A 68 7.54 -2.78 -10.70
CA TRP A 68 7.16 -3.45 -11.94
C TRP A 68 8.17 -4.54 -12.35
N TYR A 69 9.46 -4.35 -12.02
CA TYR A 69 10.48 -5.38 -12.25
C TYR A 69 10.31 -6.59 -11.34
N LEU A 70 9.80 -6.43 -10.11
CA LEU A 70 9.46 -7.56 -9.25
C LEU A 70 8.30 -8.38 -9.84
N LEU A 71 7.32 -7.70 -10.45
CA LEU A 71 6.24 -8.36 -11.18
C LEU A 71 6.78 -9.15 -12.39
N ILE A 72 7.69 -8.57 -13.18
CA ILE A 72 8.35 -9.26 -14.30
C ILE A 72 9.09 -10.51 -13.79
N VAL A 73 9.86 -10.40 -12.72
CA VAL A 73 10.58 -11.55 -12.14
C VAL A 73 9.60 -12.61 -11.63
N ALA A 74 8.52 -12.22 -10.96
CA ALA A 74 7.50 -13.16 -10.46
C ALA A 74 6.79 -13.89 -11.61
N LEU A 75 6.39 -13.17 -12.66
CA LEU A 75 5.79 -13.74 -13.87
C LEU A 75 6.79 -14.64 -14.62
N GLY A 76 8.07 -14.26 -14.67
CA GLY A 76 9.15 -15.08 -15.23
C GLY A 76 9.33 -16.38 -14.47
N GLY A 77 9.32 -16.33 -13.13
CA GLY A 77 9.38 -17.51 -12.27
C GLY A 77 8.17 -18.43 -12.47
N LEU A 78 6.95 -17.87 -12.51
CA LEU A 78 5.74 -18.63 -12.81
C LEU A 78 5.81 -19.28 -14.19
N SER A 79 6.25 -18.53 -15.20
CA SER A 79 6.38 -19.06 -16.56
C SER A 79 7.46 -20.15 -16.66
N GLY A 80 8.55 -20.04 -15.88
CA GLY A 80 9.58 -21.08 -15.75
C GLY A 80 9.07 -22.35 -15.06
N LEU A 81 8.18 -22.24 -14.07
CA LEU A 81 7.46 -23.38 -13.51
C LEU A 81 6.56 -24.08 -14.54
N GLY A 82 6.27 -23.43 -15.68
CA GLY A 82 5.68 -24.04 -16.86
C GLY A 82 6.42 -25.29 -17.36
N MET A 83 7.74 -25.36 -17.15
CA MET A 83 8.54 -26.54 -17.48
C MET A 83 8.17 -27.77 -16.63
N LEU A 84 7.67 -27.54 -15.41
CA LEU A 84 7.19 -28.59 -14.51
C LEU A 84 5.69 -28.87 -14.68
N TRP A 85 4.91 -27.86 -15.07
CA TRP A 85 3.47 -27.98 -15.30
C TRP A 85 3.01 -27.03 -16.41
N THR A 86 2.69 -27.60 -17.58
CA THR A 86 2.45 -26.88 -18.83
C THR A 86 1.39 -25.76 -18.76
N PRO A 87 0.32 -25.82 -17.94
CA PRO A 87 -0.63 -24.72 -17.83
C PRO A 87 -0.03 -23.42 -17.32
N LEU A 88 1.12 -23.41 -16.63
CA LEU A 88 1.74 -22.15 -16.20
C LEU A 88 2.31 -21.33 -17.35
N PHE A 89 2.49 -21.91 -18.54
CA PHE A 89 2.86 -21.15 -19.74
C PHE A 89 1.79 -20.14 -20.16
N TRP A 90 0.55 -20.25 -19.67
CA TRP A 90 -0.47 -19.21 -19.85
C TRP A 90 -0.09 -17.86 -19.20
N ALA A 91 0.93 -17.82 -18.33
CA ALA A 91 1.49 -16.57 -17.83
C ALA A 91 2.41 -15.86 -18.85
N MET A 92 2.86 -16.53 -19.91
CA MET A 92 3.79 -15.96 -20.90
C MET A 92 3.25 -14.73 -21.63
N PRO A 93 2.00 -14.70 -22.14
CA PRO A 93 1.45 -13.48 -22.76
C PRO A 93 1.42 -12.28 -21.80
N LEU A 94 1.19 -12.54 -20.51
CA LEU A 94 1.21 -11.49 -19.49
C LEU A 94 2.64 -11.03 -19.20
N LEU A 95 3.61 -11.95 -19.18
CA LEU A 95 5.03 -11.63 -19.04
C LEU A 95 5.53 -10.80 -20.23
N THR A 96 5.18 -11.17 -21.47
CA THR A 96 5.59 -10.43 -22.66
C THR A 96 5.02 -9.01 -22.65
N LEU A 97 3.75 -8.84 -22.28
CA LEU A 97 3.15 -7.51 -22.11
C LEU A 97 3.85 -6.71 -21.00
N ALA A 98 4.15 -7.35 -19.87
CA ALA A 98 4.82 -6.70 -18.76
C ALA A 98 6.25 -6.23 -19.11
N VAL A 99 6.99 -7.00 -19.90
CA VAL A 99 8.32 -6.63 -20.39
C VAL A 99 8.25 -5.59 -21.51
N ALA A 100 7.24 -5.66 -22.38
CA ALA A 100 7.06 -4.70 -23.48
C ALA A 100 6.80 -3.28 -22.96
N ALA A 101 6.04 -3.12 -21.87
CA ALA A 101 5.71 -1.80 -21.32
C ALA A 101 6.93 -0.88 -21.03
N PRO A 102 7.93 -1.28 -20.23
CA PRO A 102 9.12 -0.46 -19.98
C PRO A 102 10.00 -0.31 -21.23
N LEU A 103 10.02 -1.30 -22.14
CA LEU A 103 10.78 -1.20 -23.40
C LEU A 103 10.18 -0.14 -24.32
N VAL A 104 8.87 -0.18 -24.55
CA VAL A 104 8.16 0.83 -25.36
C VAL A 104 8.35 2.22 -24.74
N GLN A 105 8.29 2.34 -23.42
CA GLN A 105 8.55 3.60 -22.75
C GLN A 105 9.99 4.09 -22.95
N ALA A 106 10.99 3.23 -22.78
CA ALA A 106 12.39 3.58 -22.97
C ALA A 106 12.66 4.02 -24.42
N LEU A 107 12.09 3.31 -25.39
CA LEU A 107 12.22 3.62 -26.82
C LEU A 107 11.52 4.93 -27.19
N THR A 108 10.30 5.16 -26.71
CA THR A 108 9.56 6.41 -26.97
C THR A 108 10.24 7.62 -26.34
N SER A 109 10.76 7.50 -25.11
CA SER A 109 11.56 8.55 -24.49
C SER A 109 12.86 8.82 -25.25
N ALA A 110 13.56 7.77 -25.68
CA ALA A 110 14.79 7.89 -26.44
C ALA A 110 14.56 8.53 -27.82
N ALA A 111 13.48 8.15 -28.51
CA ALA A 111 13.08 8.75 -29.78
C ALA A 111 12.81 10.26 -29.65
N ARG A 112 12.06 10.67 -28.62
CA ARG A 112 11.80 12.09 -28.33
C ARG A 112 13.08 12.87 -27.99
N ALA A 113 13.98 12.28 -27.22
CA ALA A 113 15.27 12.90 -26.89
C ALA A 113 16.17 13.05 -28.13
N SER A 114 16.15 12.04 -29.01
CA SER A 114 16.95 12.04 -30.25
C SER A 114 16.46 13.04 -31.30
N ALA A 115 15.17 13.38 -31.30
CA ALA A 115 14.60 14.40 -32.16
C ALA A 115 15.18 15.81 -31.90
N ALA A 116 15.74 16.05 -30.71
CA ALA A 116 16.40 17.29 -30.34
C ALA A 116 17.93 17.27 -30.54
N ALA A 117 18.53 16.16 -31.00
CA ALA A 117 19.97 15.97 -31.07
C ALA A 117 20.55 16.07 -32.51
N PRO A 118 21.82 16.50 -32.68
CA PRO A 118 22.48 16.54 -33.99
C PRO A 118 22.64 15.16 -34.64
N ARG A 119 22.37 15.06 -35.95
CA ARG A 119 22.34 13.81 -36.76
C ARG A 119 23.58 12.91 -36.62
N SER A 120 24.77 13.47 -36.39
CA SER A 120 26.04 12.74 -36.33
C SER A 120 26.25 11.89 -35.07
N ARG A 121 25.49 12.14 -33.99
CA ARG A 121 25.57 11.36 -32.73
C ARG A 121 24.24 10.75 -32.30
N GLY A 122 23.21 10.84 -33.16
CA GLY A 122 21.82 10.48 -32.84
C GLY A 122 21.70 9.08 -32.25
N VAL A 123 22.20 8.05 -32.94
CA VAL A 123 22.05 6.64 -32.52
C VAL A 123 22.71 6.37 -31.16
N ARG A 124 23.92 6.90 -30.92
CA ARG A 124 24.63 6.72 -29.64
C ARG A 124 23.88 7.39 -28.49
N VAL A 125 23.35 8.60 -28.72
CA VAL A 125 22.55 9.32 -27.72
C VAL A 125 21.22 8.62 -27.47
N THR A 126 20.56 8.09 -28.50
CA THR A 126 19.32 7.30 -28.37
C THR A 126 19.55 6.02 -27.56
N LEU A 127 20.58 5.23 -27.89
CA LEU A 127 20.91 3.99 -27.17
C LEU A 127 21.26 4.26 -25.71
N LEU A 128 22.09 5.28 -25.45
CA LEU A 128 22.43 5.68 -24.09
C LEU A 128 21.18 6.14 -23.31
N THR A 129 20.30 6.91 -23.95
CA THR A 129 19.06 7.39 -23.32
C THR A 129 18.12 6.22 -23.01
N ALA A 130 17.95 5.28 -23.93
CA ALA A 130 17.13 4.09 -23.71
C ALA A 130 17.71 3.22 -22.57
N LEU A 131 19.03 2.98 -22.57
CA LEU A 131 19.71 2.24 -21.52
C LEU A 131 19.52 2.90 -20.15
N LEU A 132 19.67 4.23 -20.06
CA LEU A 132 19.47 4.96 -18.81
C LEU A 132 18.01 4.88 -18.32
N HIS A 133 17.03 4.88 -19.23
CA HIS A 133 15.61 4.70 -18.86
C HIS A 133 15.31 3.30 -18.30
N LEU A 134 16.04 2.27 -18.73
CA LEU A 134 15.94 0.92 -18.17
C LEU A 134 16.72 0.78 -16.86
N LEU A 135 17.91 1.37 -16.78
CA LEU A 135 18.75 1.31 -15.58
C LEU A 135 18.19 2.14 -14.42
N GLN A 136 17.50 3.25 -14.68
CA GLN A 136 16.99 4.13 -13.63
C GLN A 136 16.02 3.41 -12.67
N PRO A 137 14.96 2.71 -13.13
CA PRO A 137 14.07 1.95 -12.25
C PRO A 137 14.80 0.80 -11.54
N LEU A 138 15.72 0.12 -12.21
CA LEU A 138 16.49 -0.98 -11.61
C LEU A 138 17.40 -0.48 -10.48
N ALA A 139 18.13 0.61 -10.71
CA ALA A 139 18.95 1.26 -9.69
C ALA A 139 18.10 1.74 -8.50
N ARG A 140 16.92 2.30 -8.76
CA ARG A 140 15.95 2.65 -7.71
C ARG A 140 15.47 1.43 -6.94
N LEU A 141 15.15 0.33 -7.60
CA LEU A 141 14.73 -0.92 -6.96
C LEU A 141 15.85 -1.51 -6.11
N CYS A 142 17.07 -1.62 -6.64
CA CYS A 142 18.26 -2.07 -5.92
C CYS A 142 18.53 -1.20 -4.68
N GLY A 143 18.44 0.13 -4.82
CA GLY A 143 18.55 1.06 -3.70
C GLY A 143 17.49 0.80 -2.62
N ARG A 144 16.25 0.55 -3.02
CA ARG A 144 15.15 0.24 -2.10
C ARG A 144 15.29 -1.13 -1.43
N LEU A 145 15.72 -2.16 -2.17
CA LEU A 145 15.99 -3.49 -1.63
C LEU A 145 17.10 -3.44 -0.57
N ARG A 146 18.21 -2.74 -0.85
CA ARG A 146 19.35 -2.60 0.09
C ARG A 146 19.01 -1.83 1.37
N HIS A 147 18.15 -0.82 1.28
CA HIS A 147 17.74 -0.01 2.44
C HIS A 147 16.45 -0.52 3.11
N GLY A 148 15.98 -1.69 2.65
CA GLY A 148 14.75 -2.34 3.03
C GLY A 148 13.55 -1.80 2.25
N LEU A 149 12.93 -2.66 1.44
CA LEU A 149 11.56 -2.41 0.99
C LEU A 149 10.69 -2.30 2.25
N THR A 150 9.94 -1.21 2.36
CA THR A 150 8.98 -0.92 3.44
C THR A 150 8.10 -2.10 3.88
N PRO A 151 7.66 -3.05 3.01
CA PRO A 151 6.93 -4.25 3.46
C PRO A 151 7.65 -5.10 4.51
N TRP A 152 8.98 -5.16 4.47
CA TRP A 152 9.76 -6.01 5.38
C TRP A 152 10.26 -5.27 6.63
N ARG A 153 10.00 -3.97 6.73
CA ARG A 153 10.54 -3.13 7.81
C ARG A 153 9.66 -3.23 9.05
N ARG A 154 9.73 -4.38 9.74
CA ARG A 154 9.08 -4.58 11.04
C ARG A 154 9.74 -3.66 12.07
N ARG A 155 9.12 -2.52 12.38
CA ARG A 155 9.64 -1.60 13.42
C ARG A 155 9.37 -2.07 14.84
N ARG A 156 8.47 -3.03 15.03
CA ARG A 156 8.08 -3.56 16.34
C ARG A 156 8.18 -5.08 16.41
N ARG A 157 8.94 -5.60 17.37
CA ARG A 157 8.70 -6.95 17.92
C ARG A 157 7.56 -6.80 18.92
N GLY A 158 6.34 -6.68 18.41
CA GLY A 158 5.14 -6.66 19.25
C GLY A 158 4.79 -8.06 19.74
N SER A 159 4.08 -8.13 20.86
CA SER A 159 3.36 -9.34 21.26
C SER A 159 2.36 -9.73 20.17
N TRP A 160 1.92 -10.98 20.19
CA TRP A 160 0.88 -11.42 19.28
C TRP A 160 -0.49 -11.02 19.84
N ALA A 161 -1.24 -10.20 19.10
CA ALA A 161 -2.63 -9.91 19.39
C ALA A 161 -3.50 -10.47 18.28
N PHE A 162 -4.56 -11.20 18.62
CA PHE A 162 -5.47 -11.75 17.63
C PHE A 162 -6.15 -10.62 16.84
N PRO A 163 -6.07 -10.60 15.49
CA PRO A 163 -6.61 -9.53 14.66
C PRO A 163 -8.13 -9.65 14.58
N ARG A 164 -8.82 -9.12 15.60
CA ARG A 164 -10.28 -9.00 15.66
C ARG A 164 -10.69 -7.54 15.89
N PRO A 165 -11.88 -7.13 15.43
CA PRO A 165 -12.44 -5.85 15.81
C PRO A 165 -12.60 -5.73 17.33
N ARG A 166 -12.27 -4.56 17.89
CA ARG A 166 -12.43 -4.27 19.33
C ARG A 166 -13.03 -2.88 19.53
N LEU A 167 -13.74 -2.72 20.64
CA LEU A 167 -14.31 -1.45 21.08
C LEU A 167 -13.65 -1.06 22.41
N PHE A 168 -13.19 0.18 22.47
CA PHE A 168 -12.63 0.78 23.67
C PHE A 168 -13.43 2.00 24.05
N THR A 169 -13.54 2.23 25.35
CA THR A 169 -14.22 3.39 25.91
C THR A 169 -13.30 4.15 26.83
N ILE A 170 -13.36 5.48 26.75
CA ILE A 170 -12.59 6.40 27.58
C ILE A 170 -13.54 7.47 28.12
N TRP A 171 -13.53 7.64 29.43
CA TRP A 171 -14.20 8.77 30.09
C TRP A 171 -13.20 9.90 30.30
N SER A 172 -13.60 11.14 30.01
CA SER A 172 -12.82 12.34 30.24
C SER A 172 -13.66 13.37 30.95
N GLU A 173 -13.08 14.00 31.97
CA GLU A 173 -13.72 15.10 32.71
C GLU A 173 -13.39 16.47 32.10
N GLY A 174 -12.37 16.53 31.24
CA GLY A 174 -11.98 17.73 30.51
C GLY A 174 -12.49 17.69 29.08
N TRP A 175 -13.05 18.82 28.64
CA TRP A 175 -13.46 19.00 27.26
C TRP A 175 -12.23 19.03 26.35
N ARG A 176 -12.28 18.27 25.25
CA ARG A 176 -11.29 18.32 24.17
C ARG A 176 -11.99 18.25 22.83
N ALA A 177 -11.46 18.95 21.84
CA ALA A 177 -11.99 18.85 20.49
C ALA A 177 -11.73 17.44 19.93
N HIS A 178 -12.61 16.93 19.06
CA HIS A 178 -12.43 15.60 18.42
C HIS A 178 -11.05 15.41 17.78
N SER A 179 -10.57 16.46 17.12
CA SER A 179 -9.25 16.46 16.50
C SER A 179 -8.06 16.54 17.47
N GLU A 180 -8.27 16.97 18.72
CA GLU A 180 -7.24 16.91 19.77
C GLU A 180 -7.11 15.49 20.30
N TRP A 181 -8.24 14.79 20.48
CA TRP A 181 -8.25 13.37 20.78
C TRP A 181 -7.52 12.53 19.72
N LEU A 182 -7.80 12.77 18.45
CA LEU A 182 -7.12 12.05 17.37
C LEU A 182 -5.63 12.40 17.28
N ARG A 183 -5.25 13.66 17.52
CA ARG A 183 -3.83 14.07 17.60
C ARG A 183 -3.10 13.42 18.78
N SER A 184 -3.74 13.31 19.94
CA SER A 184 -3.10 12.68 21.10
C SER A 184 -2.91 11.18 20.89
N LEU A 185 -3.89 10.48 20.33
CA LEU A 185 -3.75 9.07 19.95
C LEU A 185 -2.69 8.86 18.86
N GLU A 186 -2.66 9.71 17.85
CA GLU A 186 -1.63 9.69 16.81
C GLU A 186 -0.23 9.87 17.42
N ALA A 187 -0.07 10.78 18.38
CA ALA A 187 1.19 11.01 19.09
C ALA A 187 1.62 9.81 19.92
N LEU A 188 0.69 9.17 20.66
CA LEU A 188 0.95 7.96 21.45
C LEU A 188 1.40 6.80 20.56
N LEU A 189 0.66 6.53 19.48
CA LEU A 189 1.01 5.48 18.52
C LEU A 189 2.37 5.73 17.86
N ARG A 190 2.71 6.99 17.56
CA ARG A 190 4.02 7.36 17.02
C ARG A 190 5.14 7.22 18.04
N ALA A 191 4.89 7.55 19.31
CA ALA A 191 5.85 7.34 20.40
C ALA A 191 6.19 5.85 20.55
N ASP A 192 5.21 4.97 20.31
CA ASP A 192 5.40 3.52 20.24
C ASP A 192 6.03 3.00 18.93
N GLY A 193 6.45 3.92 18.05
CA GLY A 193 7.13 3.59 16.79
C GLY A 193 6.22 3.02 15.71
N ALA A 194 4.90 3.07 15.91
CA ALA A 194 3.93 2.60 14.93
C ALA A 194 3.73 3.66 13.82
N PRO A 195 3.84 3.28 12.53
CA PRO A 195 3.54 4.18 11.43
C PRO A 195 2.02 4.44 11.33
N VAL A 196 1.61 5.67 11.61
CA VAL A 196 0.21 6.11 11.59
C VAL A 196 -0.07 7.00 10.37
N LEU A 197 -1.15 6.69 9.67
CA LEU A 197 -1.75 7.51 8.61
C LEU A 197 -3.04 8.14 9.11
N ARG A 198 -3.33 9.36 8.66
CA ARG A 198 -4.62 10.02 8.88
C ARG A 198 -5.60 9.64 7.76
N GLY A 199 -6.88 9.54 8.10
CA GLY A 199 -7.96 9.42 7.12
C GLY A 199 -7.91 10.55 6.10
N GLY A 200 -8.06 10.22 4.83
CA GLY A 200 -8.23 11.22 3.78
C GLY A 200 -9.58 11.92 3.89
N ASP A 201 -9.78 12.95 3.08
CA ASP A 201 -10.94 13.84 3.21
C ASP A 201 -12.30 13.20 2.86
N PHE A 202 -12.27 12.02 2.23
CA PHE A 202 -13.43 11.23 1.83
C PHE A 202 -13.52 9.89 2.59
N ASP A 203 -12.55 9.63 3.48
CA ASP A 203 -12.47 8.38 4.22
C ASP A 203 -13.43 8.37 5.41
N ARG A 204 -13.98 7.19 5.71
CA ARG A 204 -14.89 6.98 6.86
C ARG A 204 -14.18 6.48 8.13
N TRP A 205 -12.85 6.61 8.15
CA TRP A 205 -11.97 6.16 9.22
C TRP A 205 -11.00 7.29 9.55
N ASP A 206 -10.56 7.38 10.79
CA ASP A 206 -9.83 8.56 11.29
C ASP A 206 -8.32 8.36 11.28
N LEU A 207 -7.87 7.17 11.71
CA LEU A 207 -6.45 6.78 11.74
C LEU A 207 -6.27 5.36 11.20
N GLU A 208 -5.14 5.11 10.54
CA GLU A 208 -4.72 3.77 10.09
C GLU A 208 -3.30 3.50 10.57
N VAL A 209 -3.13 2.42 11.33
CA VAL A 209 -1.84 1.91 11.81
C VAL A 209 -1.37 0.81 10.87
N ARG A 210 -0.17 0.95 10.32
CA ARG A 210 0.33 -0.01 9.33
C ARG A 210 1.10 -1.15 9.98
N GLY A 211 0.72 -2.39 9.65
CA GLY A 211 1.45 -3.61 9.99
C GLY A 211 2.47 -4.02 8.92
N GLY A 212 2.18 -3.72 7.65
CA GLY A 212 3.06 -3.94 6.50
C GLY A 212 2.41 -3.51 5.17
N MET A 213 2.52 -4.35 4.14
CA MET A 213 1.85 -4.15 2.83
C MET A 213 0.55 -4.96 2.69
N LEU A 214 0.44 -6.05 3.43
CA LEU A 214 -0.68 -6.99 3.39
C LEU A 214 -1.69 -6.70 4.50
N GLY A 215 -1.22 -6.25 5.67
CA GLY A 215 -2.05 -5.97 6.83
C GLY A 215 -1.91 -4.55 7.41
N SER A 216 -3.05 -3.96 7.78
CA SER A 216 -3.15 -2.74 8.57
C SER A 216 -4.31 -2.81 9.57
N SER A 217 -4.40 -1.84 10.48
CA SER A 217 -5.53 -1.70 11.41
C SER A 217 -6.08 -0.28 11.31
N ARG A 218 -7.39 -0.16 11.16
CA ARG A 218 -8.08 1.14 11.08
C ARG A 218 -8.80 1.45 12.38
N LEU A 219 -8.93 2.74 12.64
CA LEU A 219 -9.58 3.31 13.80
C LEU A 219 -10.70 4.24 13.36
N ARG A 220 -11.80 4.19 14.10
CA ARG A 220 -12.83 5.23 14.10
C ARG A 220 -13.17 5.64 15.54
N MET A 221 -13.28 6.93 15.77
CA MET A 221 -13.62 7.52 17.06
C MET A 221 -14.93 8.28 16.98
N VAL A 222 -15.73 8.17 18.03
CA VAL A 222 -16.91 9.00 18.28
C VAL A 222 -16.79 9.58 19.69
N ILE A 223 -17.18 10.83 19.87
CA ILE A 223 -17.19 11.51 21.17
C ILE A 223 -18.62 11.92 21.47
N GLU A 224 -19.10 11.53 22.64
CA GLU A 224 -20.41 11.88 23.19
C GLU A 224 -20.18 12.90 24.32
N GLU A 225 -20.71 14.11 24.15
CA GLU A 225 -20.66 15.16 25.18
C GLU A 225 -21.76 14.92 26.22
N HIS A 226 -21.40 14.86 27.49
CA HIS A 226 -22.29 14.58 28.63
C HIS A 226 -22.56 15.83 29.49
N GLY A 227 -22.18 17.01 29.01
CA GLY A 227 -22.31 18.28 29.73
C GLY A 227 -21.22 18.50 30.79
N ALA A 228 -21.09 19.74 31.26
CA ALA A 228 -20.03 20.15 32.20
C ALA A 228 -18.60 19.82 31.73
N GLY A 229 -18.36 19.80 30.41
CA GLY A 229 -17.08 19.44 29.80
C GLY A 229 -16.74 17.95 29.87
N ARG A 230 -17.66 17.11 30.35
CA ARG A 230 -17.47 15.66 30.44
C ARG A 230 -17.73 15.02 29.09
N GLN A 231 -16.80 14.17 28.67
CA GLN A 231 -16.82 13.51 27.37
C GLN A 231 -16.67 12.01 27.52
N PHE A 232 -17.41 11.28 26.69
CA PHE A 232 -17.27 9.84 26.54
C PHE A 232 -16.79 9.53 25.12
N ALA A 233 -15.56 9.04 25.00
CA ALA A 233 -14.98 8.66 23.72
C ALA A 233 -15.13 7.15 23.50
N ARG A 234 -15.81 6.78 22.41
CA ARG A 234 -15.92 5.40 21.92
C ARG A 234 -14.99 5.23 20.74
N ILE A 235 -14.12 4.24 20.81
CA ILE A 235 -13.09 4.01 19.80
C ILE A 235 -13.20 2.59 19.29
N ARG A 236 -13.57 2.44 18.02
CA ARG A 236 -13.68 1.16 17.34
C ARG A 236 -12.49 0.98 16.41
N TRP A 237 -11.82 -0.16 16.51
CA TRP A 237 -10.70 -0.50 15.64
C TRP A 237 -10.94 -1.86 15.00
N TRP A 238 -10.45 -2.06 13.79
CA TRP A 238 -10.57 -3.33 13.08
C TRP A 238 -9.39 -3.57 12.15
N PRO A 239 -8.93 -4.82 12.04
CA PRO A 239 -7.90 -5.19 11.07
C PRO A 239 -8.45 -5.06 9.65
N ARG A 240 -7.56 -4.73 8.72
CA ARG A 240 -7.87 -4.59 7.30
C ARG A 240 -6.77 -5.24 6.48
N CYS A 241 -7.15 -6.22 5.68
CA CYS A 241 -6.28 -6.83 4.70
C CYS A 241 -6.30 -6.00 3.40
N SER A 242 -5.16 -5.88 2.73
CA SER A 242 -5.12 -5.32 1.38
C SER A 242 -5.80 -6.28 0.39
N SER A 243 -6.23 -5.77 -0.77
CA SER A 243 -6.82 -6.63 -1.80
C SER A 243 -5.84 -7.70 -2.27
N ALA A 244 -4.56 -7.36 -2.40
CA ALA A 244 -3.49 -8.31 -2.74
C ALA A 244 -3.37 -9.43 -1.70
N ALA A 245 -3.52 -9.10 -0.41
CA ALA A 245 -3.47 -10.07 0.69
C ALA A 245 -4.61 -11.09 0.66
N LEU A 246 -5.74 -10.75 0.02
CA LEU A 246 -6.88 -11.66 -0.14
C LEU A 246 -6.81 -12.41 -1.48
N VAL A 247 -6.49 -11.71 -2.57
CA VAL A 247 -6.54 -12.27 -3.93
C VAL A 247 -5.36 -13.22 -4.19
N LEU A 248 -4.13 -12.83 -3.85
CA LEU A 248 -2.95 -13.63 -4.20
C LEU A 248 -2.98 -15.04 -3.57
N PRO A 249 -3.25 -15.22 -2.26
CA PRO A 249 -3.29 -16.55 -1.69
C PRO A 249 -4.38 -17.43 -2.30
N VAL A 250 -5.55 -16.85 -2.61
CA VAL A 250 -6.65 -17.57 -3.27
C VAL A 250 -6.24 -18.02 -4.66
N VAL A 251 -5.61 -17.15 -5.45
CA VAL A 251 -5.09 -17.52 -6.79
C VAL A 251 -4.05 -18.64 -6.69
N PHE A 252 -3.07 -18.52 -5.79
CA PHE A 252 -2.06 -19.56 -5.60
C PHE A 252 -2.65 -20.89 -5.10
N ALA A 253 -3.64 -20.83 -4.20
CA ALA A 253 -4.33 -22.02 -3.71
C ALA A 253 -5.15 -22.70 -4.82
N MET A 254 -5.85 -21.93 -5.65
CA MET A 254 -6.55 -22.47 -6.82
C MET A 254 -5.59 -23.13 -7.80
N LEU A 255 -4.46 -22.47 -8.13
CA LEU A 255 -3.44 -23.06 -9.00
C LEU A 255 -2.84 -24.34 -8.40
N ALA A 256 -2.59 -24.37 -7.08
CA ALA A 256 -2.11 -25.57 -6.40
C ALA A 256 -3.12 -26.72 -6.46
N ALA A 257 -4.41 -26.43 -6.30
CA ALA A 257 -5.48 -27.41 -6.41
C ALA A 257 -5.60 -27.97 -7.83
N ILE A 258 -5.55 -27.12 -8.86
CA ILE A 258 -5.58 -27.56 -10.26
C ILE A 258 -4.33 -28.42 -10.56
N ALA A 259 -3.14 -28.01 -10.12
CA ALA A 259 -1.93 -28.81 -10.26
C ALA A 259 -2.05 -30.19 -9.59
N ALA A 260 -2.77 -30.26 -8.46
CA ALA A 260 -3.00 -31.53 -7.75
C ALA A 260 -3.93 -32.46 -8.54
N LEU A 261 -4.96 -31.91 -9.21
CA LEU A 261 -5.84 -32.66 -10.10
C LEU A 261 -5.06 -33.24 -11.29
N ASP A 262 -4.09 -32.49 -11.80
CA ASP A 262 -3.18 -32.93 -12.87
C ASP A 262 -2.04 -33.85 -12.38
N ARG A 263 -2.06 -34.25 -11.09
CA ARG A 263 -1.02 -35.07 -10.42
C ARG A 263 0.39 -34.47 -10.45
N ALA A 264 0.50 -33.16 -10.66
CA ALA A 264 1.75 -32.42 -10.67
C ALA A 264 2.15 -32.00 -9.24
N TRP A 265 2.60 -32.98 -8.44
CA TRP A 265 2.86 -32.79 -7.00
C TRP A 265 3.87 -31.69 -6.67
N THR A 266 4.91 -31.52 -7.50
CA THR A 266 5.96 -30.52 -7.26
C THR A 266 5.43 -29.08 -7.33
N PRO A 267 4.72 -28.64 -8.40
CA PRO A 267 4.00 -27.37 -8.41
C PRO A 267 2.95 -27.26 -7.30
N THR A 268 2.21 -28.31 -6.99
CA THR A 268 1.20 -28.28 -5.91
C THR A 268 1.81 -27.86 -4.58
N VAL A 269 2.91 -28.51 -4.17
CA VAL A 269 3.59 -28.19 -2.91
C VAL A 269 4.16 -26.78 -2.96
N LEU A 270 4.81 -26.39 -4.06
CA LEU A 270 5.44 -25.07 -4.17
C LEU A 270 4.41 -23.93 -4.13
N LEU A 271 3.34 -24.02 -4.94
CA LEU A 271 2.27 -23.01 -4.99
C LEU A 271 1.48 -22.99 -3.68
N GLY A 272 1.23 -24.16 -3.08
CA GLY A 272 0.59 -24.28 -1.77
C GLY A 272 1.40 -23.63 -0.65
N MET A 273 2.72 -23.84 -0.63
CA MET A 273 3.63 -23.17 0.32
C MET A 273 3.61 -21.66 0.15
N ILE A 274 3.61 -21.16 -1.09
CA ILE A 274 3.51 -19.72 -1.37
C ILE A 274 2.19 -19.16 -0.83
N ALA A 275 1.06 -19.82 -1.10
CA ALA A 275 -0.24 -19.42 -0.58
C ALA A 275 -0.25 -19.37 0.96
N ALA A 276 0.26 -20.41 1.63
CA ALA A 276 0.34 -20.50 3.08
C ALA A 276 1.23 -19.40 3.68
N LEU A 277 2.39 -19.13 3.08
CA LEU A 277 3.30 -18.07 3.53
C LEU A 277 2.67 -16.67 3.40
N LEU A 278 1.92 -16.41 2.32
CA LEU A 278 1.21 -15.14 2.14
C LEU A 278 0.10 -14.95 3.18
N LEU A 279 -0.68 -16.01 3.47
CA LEU A 279 -1.70 -15.98 4.53
C LEU A 279 -1.06 -15.73 5.90
N LEU A 280 0.00 -16.47 6.23
CA LEU A 280 0.73 -16.30 7.49
C LEU A 280 1.28 -14.88 7.63
N ARG A 281 1.89 -14.33 6.56
CA ARG A 281 2.38 -12.95 6.56
C ARG A 281 1.26 -11.94 6.76
N THR A 282 0.12 -12.12 6.09
CA THR A 282 -1.05 -11.26 6.26
C THR A 282 -1.55 -11.27 7.70
N LEU A 283 -1.67 -12.46 8.31
CA LEU A 283 -2.09 -12.61 9.70
C LEU A 283 -1.10 -11.94 10.66
N LEU A 284 0.21 -12.14 10.46
CA LEU A 284 1.24 -11.54 11.30
C LEU A 284 1.28 -10.01 11.19
N GLU A 285 1.06 -9.45 9.99
CA GLU A 285 0.99 -8.01 9.80
C GLU A 285 -0.27 -7.41 10.43
N CYS A 286 -1.43 -8.05 10.26
CA CYS A 286 -2.66 -7.64 10.93
C CYS A 286 -2.53 -7.72 12.46
N ALA A 287 -1.99 -8.82 12.98
CA ALA A 287 -1.76 -9.01 14.41
C ALA A 287 -0.81 -7.96 14.98
N ALA A 288 0.29 -7.65 14.28
CA ALA A 288 1.24 -6.63 14.71
C ALA A 288 0.63 -5.22 14.69
N ALA A 289 -0.20 -4.91 13.69
CA ALA A 289 -0.94 -3.66 13.66
C ALA A 289 -1.90 -3.57 14.86
N THR A 290 -2.73 -4.59 15.08
CA THR A 290 -3.68 -4.66 16.21
C THR A 290 -3.00 -4.62 17.58
N ASP A 291 -1.82 -5.23 17.73
CA ASP A 291 -1.05 -5.20 18.98
C ASP A 291 -0.53 -3.78 19.30
N ALA A 292 -0.10 -3.02 18.28
CA ALA A 292 0.30 -1.61 18.45
C ALA A 292 -0.86 -0.74 18.91
N VAL A 293 -2.06 -1.00 18.37
CA VAL A 293 -3.31 -0.36 18.77
C VAL A 293 -3.65 -0.63 20.23
N CYS A 294 -3.72 -1.92 20.61
CA CYS A 294 -4.21 -2.32 21.93
C CYS A 294 -3.29 -1.78 23.03
N GLN A 295 -1.98 -1.89 22.84
CA GLN A 295 -1.03 -1.38 23.84
C GLN A 295 -1.08 0.14 23.99
N ALA A 296 -1.24 0.89 22.89
CA ALA A 296 -1.38 2.35 22.97
C ALA A 296 -2.65 2.78 23.72
N LEU A 297 -3.72 1.99 23.61
CA LEU A 297 -5.00 2.24 24.26
C LEU A 297 -5.07 1.77 25.71
N GLU A 298 -4.46 0.64 26.04
CA GLU A 298 -4.35 0.18 27.43
C GLU A 298 -3.56 1.20 28.26
N ARG A 299 -2.49 1.78 27.68
CA ARG A 299 -1.71 2.85 28.32
C ARG A 299 -2.46 4.17 28.49
N SER A 300 -3.47 4.45 27.65
CA SER A 300 -4.29 5.65 27.81
C SER A 300 -5.40 5.51 28.87
N GLY A 301 -5.46 4.36 29.57
CA GLY A 301 -6.46 4.08 30.60
C GLY A 301 -7.82 3.68 30.02
N SER A 302 -7.88 3.32 28.73
CA SER A 302 -9.11 2.87 28.11
C SER A 302 -9.51 1.48 28.60
N LYS A 303 -10.82 1.22 28.68
CA LYS A 303 -11.37 -0.10 29.00
C LYS A 303 -11.90 -0.75 27.73
N GLU A 304 -11.49 -2.00 27.47
CA GLU A 304 -12.09 -2.85 26.43
C GLU A 304 -13.51 -3.23 26.89
N THR A 305 -14.49 -3.08 25.99
CA THR A 305 -15.90 -3.39 26.20
C THR A 305 -16.35 -4.51 25.29
#